data_AF-A0A0F9V8D4-F1
#
_entry.id   AF-A0A0F9V8D4-F1
#
_cell.length_a   1.000
_cell.length_b   1.000
_cell.length_c   1.000
_cell.angle_alpha   90.00
_cell.angle_beta   90.00
_cell.angle_gamma   90.00
#
_symmetry.space_group_name_H-M   'P 1'
#
loop_
_entity.id
_entity.type
_entity.pdbx_description
1 polymer ?
#
loop_
_entity_poly.entity_id
_entity_poly.type
_entity_poly.pdbx_seq_one_letter_code
_entity_poly.pdbx_strand_id
1 'polypeptide(L)'
;MKQVHFQSRTHIILWLENNCPRPAIVRALYEGQVEFFGGFNPVSPTEHPGWIIRVTSAHGKTRYVAVIAYRDHYGIRILRDVCWGNWIGTFSQGTPRDQLFSGDDPTSYCKLRRIWDEYRHN
;
A
#
# COMPACT_ATOMS: atom_id res chain seq x y z
N MET A 1 1.86 6.52 24.10
CA MET A 1 1.18 5.59 23.17
C MET A 1 2.21 4.59 22.67
N LYS A 2 1.91 3.28 22.65
CA LYS A 2 2.84 2.29 22.08
C LYS A 2 3.01 2.58 20.59
N GLN A 3 4.25 2.77 20.15
CA GLN A 3 4.58 2.96 18.74
C GLN A 3 4.23 1.67 18.01
N VAL A 4 3.20 1.70 17.16
CA VAL A 4 2.89 0.57 16.27
C VAL A 4 4.06 0.45 15.30
N HIS A 5 4.55 -0.77 15.08
CA HIS A 5 5.64 -1.01 14.15
C HIS A 5 5.28 -2.20 13.29
N PHE A 6 5.11 -1.95 11.99
CA PHE A 6 4.77 -3.00 11.04
C PHE A 6 5.98 -3.88 10.76
N GLN A 7 5.83 -5.17 11.05
CA GLN A 7 6.86 -6.21 10.85
C GLN A 7 6.51 -7.13 9.68
N SER A 8 5.24 -7.14 9.27
CA SER A 8 4.73 -8.02 8.23
C SER A 8 3.49 -7.40 7.56
N ARG A 9 3.15 -7.92 6.38
CA ARG A 9 1.92 -7.55 5.65
C ARG A 9 0.69 -7.79 6.53
N THR A 10 0.68 -8.90 7.28
CA THR A 10 -0.38 -9.24 8.21
C THR A 10 -0.58 -8.18 9.29
N HIS A 11 0.49 -7.58 9.84
CA HIS A 11 0.34 -6.50 10.82
C HIS A 11 -0.35 -5.28 10.24
N ILE A 12 -0.08 -4.95 8.97
CA ILE A 12 -0.72 -3.82 8.29
C ILE A 12 -2.20 -4.11 8.06
N ILE A 13 -2.54 -5.32 7.62
CA ILE A 13 -3.93 -5.75 7.41
C ILE A 13 -4.71 -5.70 8.73
N LEU A 14 -4.19 -6.32 9.81
CA LEU A 14 -4.81 -6.29 11.13
C LEU A 14 -4.98 -4.86 11.66
N TRP A 15 -4.00 -3.98 11.41
CA TRP A 15 -4.13 -2.58 11.80
C TRP A 15 -5.23 -1.88 10.99
N LEU A 16 -5.34 -2.13 9.69
CA LEU A 16 -6.42 -1.60 8.86
C LEU A 16 -7.80 -2.11 9.28
N GLU A 17 -7.94 -3.40 9.63
CA GLU A 17 -9.19 -3.98 10.12
C GLU A 17 -9.71 -3.23 11.36
N ASN A 18 -8.81 -2.83 12.26
CA ASN A 18 -9.15 -2.14 13.51
C ASN A 18 -9.32 -0.62 13.37
N ASN A 19 -8.71 0.00 12.36
CA ASN A 19 -8.61 1.47 12.27
C ASN A 19 -9.29 2.07 11.02
N CYS A 20 -9.64 1.26 10.01
CA CYS A 20 -10.22 1.77 8.77
C CYS A 20 -11.64 2.31 9.01
N PRO A 21 -11.93 3.59 8.72
CA PRO A 21 -13.24 4.19 9.01
C PRO A 21 -14.34 3.76 8.01
N ARG A 22 -14.02 2.88 7.05
CA ARG A 22 -14.96 2.42 6.02
C ARG A 22 -15.27 0.92 6.21
N PRO A 23 -16.44 0.57 6.75
CA PRO A 23 -16.82 -0.83 6.97
C PRO A 23 -16.77 -1.69 5.70
N ALA A 24 -17.07 -1.12 4.53
CA ALA A 24 -16.98 -1.84 3.27
C ALA A 24 -15.55 -2.26 2.89
N ILE A 25 -14.54 -1.47 3.28
CA ILE A 25 -13.13 -1.85 3.09
C ILE A 25 -12.75 -2.92 4.10
N VAL A 26 -13.13 -2.76 5.37
CA VAL A 26 -12.90 -3.77 6.41
C VAL A 26 -13.47 -5.12 6.00
N ARG A 27 -14.73 -5.16 5.54
CA ARG A 27 -15.35 -6.37 5.02
C ARG A 27 -14.59 -6.96 3.83
N ALA A 28 -14.11 -6.12 2.91
CA ALA A 28 -13.34 -6.57 1.76
C ALA A 28 -11.92 -7.07 2.12
N LEU A 29 -11.36 -6.66 3.26
CA LEU A 29 -10.13 -7.25 3.80
C LEU A 29 -10.34 -8.69 4.27
N TYR A 30 -11.52 -9.01 4.82
CA TYR A 30 -11.87 -10.36 5.28
C TYR A 30 -12.36 -11.29 4.17
N GLU A 31 -13.30 -10.82 3.36
CA GLU A 31 -14.04 -11.66 2.41
C GLU A 31 -13.53 -11.54 0.97
N GLY A 32 -12.71 -10.52 0.70
CA GLY A 32 -12.27 -10.16 -0.64
C GLY A 32 -10.87 -10.66 -0.99
N GLN A 33 -10.33 -10.08 -2.07
CA GLN A 33 -8.93 -10.24 -2.45
C GLN A 33 -8.14 -9.03 -1.97
N VAL A 34 -7.01 -9.30 -1.34
CA VAL A 34 -6.06 -8.28 -0.89
C VAL A 34 -4.75 -8.49 -1.61
N GLU A 35 -4.27 -7.45 -2.28
CA GLU A 35 -2.95 -7.42 -2.90
C GLU A 35 -2.16 -6.24 -2.37
N PHE A 36 -0.93 -6.53 -1.96
CA PHE A 36 -0.04 -5.57 -1.36
C PHE A 36 0.91 -5.01 -2.41
N PHE A 37 0.80 -3.73 -2.75
CA PHE A 37 1.69 -3.11 -3.74
C PHE A 37 3.06 -2.77 -3.17
N GLY A 38 3.23 -2.82 -1.85
CA GLY A 38 4.48 -2.50 -1.19
C GLY A 38 4.61 -1.00 -0.89
N GLY A 39 5.85 -0.53 -0.87
CA GLY A 39 6.25 0.77 -0.36
C GLY A 39 6.22 1.87 -1.39
N PHE A 40 5.78 3.05 -0.97
CA PHE A 40 5.74 4.27 -1.77
C PHE A 40 6.39 5.41 -1.00
N ASN A 41 7.21 6.22 -1.68
CA ASN A 41 7.80 7.41 -1.11
C ASN A 41 7.87 8.54 -2.16
N PRO A 42 6.99 9.55 -2.11
CA PRO A 42 5.88 9.71 -1.17
C PRO A 42 4.58 9.01 -1.62
N VAL A 43 3.60 8.87 -0.71
CA VAL A 43 2.21 8.51 -1.06
C VAL A 43 1.43 9.76 -1.43
N SER A 44 1.17 9.97 -2.72
CA SER A 44 0.42 11.13 -3.22
C SER A 44 -1.02 11.20 -2.67
N PRO A 45 -1.55 12.40 -2.36
CA PRO A 45 -0.94 13.73 -2.51
C PRO A 45 -0.11 14.18 -1.27
N THR A 46 0.20 13.28 -0.35
CA THR A 46 1.06 13.62 0.81
C THR A 46 2.53 13.58 0.43
N GLU A 47 3.38 14.15 1.28
CA GLU A 47 4.85 14.06 1.16
C GLU A 47 5.44 12.93 2.01
N HIS A 48 4.58 12.09 2.60
CA HIS A 48 5.00 11.06 3.54
C HIS A 48 5.10 9.68 2.87
N PRO A 49 6.04 8.83 3.32
CA PRO A 49 6.12 7.47 2.85
C PRO A 49 4.96 6.63 3.39
N GLY A 50 4.73 5.48 2.77
CA GLY A 50 3.72 4.55 3.24
C GLY A 50 3.61 3.32 2.37
N TRP A 51 2.55 2.56 2.60
CA TRP A 51 2.22 1.36 1.84
C TRP A 51 0.89 1.53 1.13
N ILE A 52 0.76 0.95 -0.06
CA ILE A 52 -0.50 0.93 -0.80
C ILE A 52 -0.96 -0.52 -0.95
N ILE A 53 -2.25 -0.72 -0.74
CA ILE A 53 -2.91 -2.02 -0.79
C ILE A 53 -4.10 -1.90 -1.73
N ARG A 54 -4.21 -2.84 -2.66
CA ARG A 54 -5.42 -3.03 -3.45
C ARG A 54 -6.32 -4.01 -2.71
N VAL A 55 -7.56 -3.57 -2.47
CA VAL A 55 -8.60 -4.40 -1.89
C VAL A 55 -9.73 -4.52 -2.90
N THR A 56 -10.09 -5.75 -3.25
CA THR A 56 -11.20 -6.06 -4.15
C THR A 56 -12.25 -6.83 -3.36
N SER A 57 -13.44 -6.26 -3.19
CA SER A 57 -14.54 -6.94 -2.50
C SER A 57 -14.96 -8.22 -3.22
N ALA A 58 -15.66 -9.12 -2.53
CA ALA A 58 -16.28 -10.31 -3.14
C ALA A 58 -17.19 -10.00 -4.36
N HIS A 59 -17.75 -8.79 -4.43
CA HIS A 59 -18.56 -8.32 -5.57
C HIS A 59 -17.74 -7.63 -6.69
N GLY A 60 -16.41 -7.77 -6.70
CA GLY A 60 -15.53 -7.25 -7.76
C GLY A 60 -15.18 -5.76 -7.68
N LYS A 61 -15.64 -5.04 -6.65
CA LYS A 61 -15.32 -3.61 -6.47
C LYS A 61 -13.93 -3.41 -5.89
N THR A 62 -13.05 -2.75 -6.66
CA THR A 62 -11.67 -2.45 -6.24
C THR A 62 -11.54 -1.08 -5.58
N ARG A 63 -10.67 -1.00 -4.57
CA ARG A 63 -10.23 0.22 -3.89
C ARG A 63 -8.73 0.16 -3.60
N TYR A 64 -8.07 1.30 -3.67
CA TYR A 64 -6.69 1.46 -3.26
C TYR A 64 -6.65 2.13 -1.89
N VAL A 65 -6.01 1.49 -0.93
CA VAL A 65 -5.92 1.95 0.46
C VAL A 65 -4.46 2.20 0.78
N ALA A 66 -4.16 3.44 1.14
CA ALA A 66 -2.85 3.85 1.60
C ALA A 66 -2.78 3.86 3.13
N VAL A 67 -1.72 3.27 3.67
CA VAL A 67 -1.28 3.42 5.06
C VAL A 67 -0.07 4.36 5.07
N ILE A 68 -0.26 5.56 5.57
CA ILE A 68 0.72 6.65 5.53
C ILE A 68 1.46 6.71 6.86
N ALA A 69 2.79 6.71 6.82
CA ALA A 69 3.64 6.81 7.99
C ALA A 69 4.00 8.28 8.28
N TYR A 70 3.24 8.91 9.18
CA TYR A 70 3.61 10.20 9.75
C TYR A 70 4.64 10.00 10.87
N ARG A 71 5.18 11.11 11.39
CA ARG A 71 6.24 11.09 12.41
C ARG A 71 5.82 10.38 13.71
N ASP A 72 4.56 10.52 14.09
CA ASP A 72 4.01 10.12 15.39
C ASP A 72 2.85 9.13 15.30
N HIS A 73 2.27 8.94 14.11
CA HIS A 73 1.13 8.05 13.90
C HIS A 73 1.05 7.50 12.47
N TYR A 74 0.14 6.55 12.26
CA TYR A 74 -0.23 6.09 10.91
C TYR A 74 -1.59 6.64 10.53
N GLY A 75 -1.73 7.07 9.27
CA GLY A 75 -3.02 7.49 8.71
C GLY A 75 -3.50 6.57 7.61
N ILE A 76 -4.80 6.62 7.33
CA ILE A 76 -5.45 5.84 6.27
C ILE A 76 -5.99 6.79 5.23
N ARG A 77 -5.70 6.54 3.95
CA ARG A 77 -6.35 7.22 2.82
C ARG A 77 -6.84 6.23 1.79
N ILE A 78 -7.96 6.58 1.17
CA ILE A 78 -8.52 5.83 0.05
C ILE A 78 -8.16 6.61 -1.20
N LEU A 79 -7.36 6.00 -2.06
CA LEU A 79 -6.85 6.62 -3.27
C LEU A 79 -7.81 6.34 -4.44
N ARG A 80 -7.88 7.30 -5.36
CA ARG A 80 -8.54 7.11 -6.65
C ARG A 80 -7.68 6.27 -7.58
N ASP A 81 -6.40 6.64 -7.68
CA ASP A 81 -5.40 6.03 -8.54
C ASP A 81 -4.07 5.87 -7.77
N VAL A 82 -3.15 5.07 -8.31
CA VAL A 82 -1.83 4.81 -7.71
C VAL A 82 -0.75 5.53 -8.51
N CYS A 83 0.03 6.36 -7.82
CA CYS A 83 1.17 7.08 -8.40
C CYS A 83 2.40 6.16 -8.47
N TRP A 84 2.45 5.30 -9.48
CA TRP A 84 3.47 4.25 -9.60
C TRP A 84 4.91 4.77 -9.72
N GLY A 85 5.11 6.01 -10.17
CA GLY A 85 6.42 6.67 -10.16
C GLY A 85 7.06 6.77 -8.76
N ASN A 86 6.25 6.73 -7.70
CA ASN A 86 6.73 6.82 -6.31
C ASN A 86 6.94 5.45 -5.67
N TRP A 87 6.73 4.35 -6.41
CA TRP A 87 6.92 3.01 -5.89
C TRP A 87 8.41 2.73 -5.66
N ILE A 88 8.77 2.30 -4.44
CA ILE A 88 10.16 2.24 -3.97
C ILE A 88 10.94 1.12 -4.68
N GLY A 89 10.27 0.06 -5.12
CA GLY A 89 10.90 -1.06 -5.82
C GLY A 89 11.15 -2.28 -4.95
N THR A 90 11.98 -3.18 -5.47
CA THR A 90 12.36 -4.43 -4.81
C THR A 90 13.63 -4.32 -4.01
N PHE A 91 13.70 -5.11 -2.94
CA PHE A 91 14.92 -5.29 -2.14
C PHE A 91 15.36 -6.74 -2.23
N SER A 92 16.38 -7.00 -3.05
CA SER A 92 16.85 -8.36 -3.40
C SER A 92 17.66 -9.07 -2.32
N GLN A 93 18.06 -8.38 -1.24
CA GLN A 93 18.85 -8.93 -0.13
C GLN A 93 18.34 -8.50 1.24
N GLY A 94 17.02 -8.32 1.34
CA GLY A 94 16.42 -7.67 2.49
C GLY A 94 15.99 -8.59 3.62
N THR A 95 16.00 -8.05 4.84
CA THR A 95 15.29 -8.57 6.01
C THR A 95 13.79 -8.77 5.71
N PRO A 96 13.02 -9.53 6.51
CA PRO A 96 11.56 -9.63 6.34
C PRO A 96 10.84 -8.27 6.26
N ARG A 97 11.44 -7.23 6.85
CA ARG A 97 10.96 -5.86 6.78
C ARG A 97 11.08 -5.24 5.39
N ASP A 98 12.10 -5.61 4.64
CA ASP A 98 12.35 -5.12 3.28
C ASP A 98 11.38 -5.75 2.28
N GLN A 99 10.88 -6.95 2.58
CA GLN A 99 9.79 -7.58 1.83
C GLN A 99 8.49 -6.76 1.91
N LEU A 100 8.28 -5.96 2.98
CA LEU A 100 7.14 -5.04 3.06
C LEU A 100 7.18 -3.93 2.01
N PHE A 101 8.35 -3.60 1.47
CA PHE A 101 8.42 -2.55 0.46
C PHE A 101 8.28 -3.08 -0.96
N SER A 102 8.56 -4.37 -1.18
CA SER A 102 8.53 -4.99 -2.50
C SER A 102 7.11 -5.30 -3.00
N GLY A 103 6.17 -5.61 -2.10
CA GLY A 103 4.82 -6.01 -2.50
C GLY A 103 4.72 -7.44 -3.05
N ASP A 104 3.51 -7.84 -3.46
CA ASP A 104 3.15 -9.21 -3.82
C ASP A 104 3.59 -9.59 -5.25
N ASP A 105 3.52 -8.67 -6.22
CA ASP A 105 4.01 -8.86 -7.61
C ASP A 105 4.94 -7.72 -8.07
N PRO A 106 6.19 -7.71 -7.57
CA PRO A 106 7.12 -6.61 -7.86
C PRO A 106 7.50 -6.49 -9.33
N THR A 107 7.45 -7.59 -10.09
CA THR A 107 7.76 -7.57 -11.53
C THR A 107 6.73 -6.76 -12.28
N SER A 108 5.44 -6.95 -11.99
CA SER A 108 4.37 -6.16 -12.59
C SER A 108 4.40 -4.71 -12.13
N TYR A 109 4.69 -4.44 -10.85
CA TYR A 109 4.76 -3.07 -10.33
C TYR A 109 5.91 -2.27 -10.95
N CYS A 110 7.05 -2.92 -11.23
CA CYS A 110 8.16 -2.31 -11.96
C CYS A 110 7.73 -1.88 -13.37
N LYS A 111 6.94 -2.70 -14.08
CA LYS A 111 6.39 -2.33 -15.39
C LYS A 111 5.44 -1.14 -15.29
N LEU A 112 4.54 -1.14 -14.31
CA LEU A 112 3.61 -0.04 -14.07
C LEU A 112 4.33 1.27 -13.75
N ARG A 113 5.41 1.21 -12.97
CA ARG A 113 6.28 2.36 -12.71
C ARG A 113 6.94 2.89 -13.98
N ARG A 114 7.52 2.02 -14.81
CA ARG A 114 8.13 2.45 -16.09
C ARG A 114 7.13 3.12 -17.01
N ILE A 115 5.95 2.52 -17.16
CA ILE A 115 4.85 3.09 -17.95
C ILE A 115 4.47 4.48 -17.41
N TRP A 116 4.32 4.60 -16.08
CA TRP A 116 4.02 5.87 -15.44
C TRP A 116 5.07 6.95 -15.74
N ASP A 117 6.35 6.59 -15.66
CA ASP A 117 7.45 7.51 -15.91
C ASP A 117 7.47 7.97 -17.38
N GLU A 118 7.18 7.09 -18.34
CA GLU A 118 7.07 7.41 -19.77
C GLU A 118 5.93 8.40 -20.05
N TYR A 119 4.76 8.23 -19.42
CA TYR A 119 3.62 9.15 -19.59
C TYR A 119 3.85 10.54 -19.00
N ARG A 120 4.79 10.69 -18.06
CA ARG A 120 5.08 11.98 -17.41
C ARG A 120 6.04 12.87 -18.21
N HIS A 121 6.73 12.30 -19.20
CA HIS A 121 7.71 12.99 -20.04
C HIS A 121 7.18 13.38 -21.43
N ASN A 122 5.89 13.09 -21.71
CA ASN A 122 5.15 13.56 -22.86
C ASN A 122 4.09 14.58 -22.44
#